data_AF-A0A944UE35-F1
#
_entry.id   AF-A0A944UE35-F1
#
_cell.length_a   1.000
_cell.length_b   1.000
_cell.length_c   1.000
_cell.angle_alpha   90.00
_cell.angle_beta   90.00
_cell.angle_gamma   90.00
#
_symmetry.space_group_name_H-M   'P 1'
#
loop_
_entity.id
_entity.type
_entity.pdbx_description
1 polymer ?
#
loop_
_entity_poly.entity_id
_entity_poly.type
_entity_poly.pdbx_seq_one_letter_code
_entity_poly.pdbx_strand_id
1 'polypeptide(L)'
;MKSVIAFLLFSITTFAGAEIRKWTSFPGSSMNAELIEFRNRVVSSKSSSGKRMILNINQLVVEDQVYLENWPITNKLDHAKKPFIKKNETEISLCKRITVDDSDPVGNLYKREELIVSTPFNQPTPLIYKGLINDWKVGKGAWRVESGVLHGDELPDDKHASSCTFRLEATDLIIQAQFKLGTAKLVSFGCRDNVPPNLHLARTFVSPDSIWIQTMSGIAKTTKSQKLVTHKALIDPNSWHHILIEILGGHYRVTLGNHIVEARHERFKDAKGIIALITKGTGAQFKNISIWRAKENL
;
A
#
# COMPACT_ATOMS: atom_id res chain seq x y z
N MET A 1 -60.99 31.66 28.94
CA MET A 1 -59.60 31.66 29.42
C MET A 1 -59.01 30.27 29.24
N LYS A 2 -58.14 30.07 28.26
CA LYS A 2 -57.37 28.81 28.09
C LYS A 2 -55.90 29.20 27.92
N SER A 3 -55.11 28.97 28.97
CA SER A 3 -53.65 29.10 28.94
C SER A 3 -53.06 27.95 28.16
N VAL A 4 -52.24 28.25 27.15
CA VAL A 4 -51.37 27.28 26.48
C VAL A 4 -49.96 27.55 26.99
N ILE A 5 -49.45 26.66 27.83
CA ILE A 5 -48.06 26.64 28.29
C ILE A 5 -47.25 25.93 27.22
N ALA A 6 -46.37 26.67 26.54
CA ALA A 6 -45.40 26.10 25.61
C ALA A 6 -44.16 25.64 26.40
N PHE A 7 -43.95 24.32 26.45
CA PHE A 7 -42.74 23.71 26.98
C PHE A 7 -41.61 23.86 25.93
N LEU A 8 -40.63 24.72 26.21
CA LEU A 8 -39.36 24.73 25.47
C LEU A 8 -38.50 23.55 25.95
N LEU A 9 -38.39 22.51 25.12
CA LEU A 9 -37.39 21.46 25.27
C LEU A 9 -36.03 22.04 24.85
N PHE A 10 -35.21 22.42 25.83
CA PHE A 10 -33.79 22.65 25.63
C PHE A 10 -33.10 21.30 25.42
N SER A 11 -32.77 20.97 24.17
CA SER A 11 -31.85 19.87 23.88
C SER A 11 -30.45 20.28 24.32
N ILE A 12 -30.01 19.77 25.48
CA ILE A 12 -28.63 19.88 25.93
C ILE A 12 -27.79 18.94 25.05
N THR A 13 -27.13 19.48 24.03
CA THR A 13 -26.06 18.76 23.34
C THR A 13 -24.84 18.71 24.26
N THR A 14 -24.63 17.56 24.91
CA THR A 14 -23.35 17.25 25.56
C THR A 14 -22.29 17.09 24.48
N PHE A 15 -21.48 18.12 24.28
CA PHE A 15 -20.26 18.00 23.50
C PHE A 15 -19.30 17.08 24.26
N ALA A 16 -19.00 15.91 23.71
CA ALA A 16 -17.90 15.08 24.18
C ALA A 16 -16.59 15.81 23.82
N GLY A 17 -16.11 16.67 24.73
CA GLY A 17 -14.78 17.26 24.64
C GLY A 17 -13.73 16.15 24.64
N ALA A 18 -12.63 16.36 23.92
CA ALA A 18 -11.51 15.41 23.91
C ALA A 18 -11.04 15.13 25.35
N GLU A 19 -11.21 13.89 25.80
CA GLU A 19 -10.91 13.49 27.17
C GLU A 19 -9.38 13.47 27.37
N ILE A 20 -8.88 14.33 28.27
CA ILE A 20 -7.46 14.29 28.69
C ILE A 20 -7.30 13.11 29.64
N ARG A 21 -6.50 12.11 29.24
CA ARG A 21 -6.15 10.97 30.07
C ARG A 21 -4.65 10.82 30.27
N LYS A 22 -4.27 10.06 31.28
CA LYS A 22 -2.88 9.64 31.50
C LYS A 22 -2.56 8.46 30.59
N TRP A 23 -1.68 8.67 29.61
CA TRP A 23 -1.12 7.64 28.75
C TRP A 23 0.21 7.16 29.31
N THR A 24 0.44 5.86 29.35
CA THR A 24 1.67 5.27 29.88
C THR A 24 2.31 4.33 28.85
N SER A 25 3.56 4.62 28.48
CA SER A 25 4.33 3.77 27.58
C SER A 25 5.03 2.62 28.31
N PHE A 26 5.38 1.56 27.59
CA PHE A 26 6.15 0.43 28.07
C PHE A 26 7.66 0.74 27.95
N PRO A 27 8.13 1.67 28.79
CA PRO A 27 9.01 1.35 29.93
C PRO A 27 8.63 2.09 31.23
N GLY A 28 7.38 2.61 31.34
CA GLY A 28 6.83 3.28 32.52
C GLY A 28 6.72 4.81 32.42
N SER A 29 7.01 5.41 31.27
CA SER A 29 6.86 6.87 31.09
C SER A 29 5.40 7.25 30.87
N SER A 30 4.89 8.22 31.62
CA SER A 30 3.50 8.67 31.48
C SER A 30 3.36 10.13 31.05
N MET A 31 2.26 10.45 30.38
CA MET A 31 1.89 11.82 29.99
C MET A 31 0.37 12.00 30.06
N ASN A 32 -0.08 13.13 30.62
CA ASN A 32 -1.48 13.55 30.48
C ASN A 32 -1.66 14.22 29.11
N ALA A 33 -2.50 13.63 28.27
CA ALA A 33 -2.71 14.09 26.91
C ALA A 33 -4.10 13.74 26.40
N GLU A 34 -4.62 14.57 25.50
CA GLU A 34 -5.78 14.24 24.68
C GLU A 34 -5.37 13.27 23.57
N LEU A 35 -6.24 12.31 23.25
CA LEU A 35 -6.06 11.51 22.03
C LEU A 35 -6.42 12.39 20.83
N ILE A 36 -5.47 12.53 19.92
CA ILE A 36 -5.67 13.27 18.66
C ILE A 36 -6.13 12.31 17.57
N GLU A 37 -5.47 11.16 17.45
CA GLU A 37 -5.76 10.17 16.42
C GLU A 37 -5.37 8.78 16.91
N PHE A 38 -6.21 7.79 16.59
CA PHE A 38 -5.85 6.38 16.67
C PHE A 38 -6.17 5.70 15.34
N ARG A 39 -5.12 5.26 14.64
CA ARG A 39 -5.22 4.58 13.34
C ARG A 39 -4.05 3.64 13.18
N ASN A 40 -4.29 2.45 12.60
CA ASN A 40 -3.23 1.47 12.27
C ASN A 40 -2.35 1.13 13.48
N ARG A 41 -2.98 0.90 14.64
CA ARG A 41 -2.28 0.64 15.92
C ARG A 41 -1.32 1.75 16.35
N VAL A 42 -1.38 2.94 15.74
CA VAL A 42 -0.60 4.12 16.15
C VAL A 42 -1.51 5.10 16.86
N VAL A 43 -1.05 5.51 18.04
CA VAL A 43 -1.72 6.39 18.98
C VAL A 43 -0.99 7.72 18.95
N SER A 44 -1.67 8.75 18.46
CA SER A 44 -1.18 10.12 18.50
C SER A 44 -1.93 10.88 19.59
N SER A 45 -1.21 11.32 20.62
CA SER A 45 -1.76 12.13 21.69
C SER A 45 -0.98 13.43 21.86
N LYS A 46 -1.61 14.45 22.44
CA LYS A 46 -1.04 15.78 22.63
C LYS A 46 -1.31 16.28 24.05
N SER A 47 -0.28 16.74 24.75
CA SER A 47 -0.44 17.39 26.06
C SER A 47 -1.04 18.79 25.92
N SER A 48 -1.52 19.35 27.02
CA SER A 48 -1.95 20.75 27.11
C SER A 48 -0.83 21.74 26.76
N SER A 49 0.43 21.39 27.00
CA SER A 49 1.62 22.16 26.60
C SER A 49 1.99 22.02 25.11
N GLY A 50 1.24 21.24 24.34
CA GLY A 50 1.46 21.02 22.91
C GLY A 50 2.47 19.94 22.56
N LYS A 51 3.06 19.26 23.56
CA LYS A 51 3.98 18.13 23.35
C LYS A 51 3.20 16.95 22.78
N ARG A 52 3.69 16.38 21.68
CA ARG A 52 3.06 15.23 21.02
C ARG A 52 3.74 13.94 21.44
N MET A 53 2.95 12.88 21.55
CA MET A 53 3.40 11.52 21.76
C MET A 53 2.80 10.64 20.66
N ILE A 54 3.65 9.89 19.97
CA ILE A 54 3.25 8.98 18.90
C ILE A 54 3.82 7.62 19.26
N LEU A 55 2.95 6.67 19.57
CA LEU A 55 3.34 5.33 20.01
C LEU A 55 2.54 4.28 19.25
N ASN A 56 3.13 3.11 19.04
CA ASN A 56 2.34 1.94 18.69
C ASN A 56 1.55 1.48 19.93
N ILE A 57 0.35 0.92 19.74
CA ILE A 57 -0.51 0.43 20.82
C ILE A 57 0.22 -0.63 21.67
N ASN A 58 1.09 -1.44 21.06
CA ASN A 58 1.90 -2.44 21.77
C ASN A 58 2.95 -1.82 22.70
N GLN A 59 3.20 -0.51 22.57
CA GLN A 59 4.09 0.26 23.44
C GLN A 59 3.31 0.96 24.55
N LEU A 60 2.00 0.77 24.68
CA LEU A 60 1.20 1.27 25.79
C LEU A 60 0.95 0.17 26.82
N VAL A 61 0.65 0.57 28.05
CA VAL A 61 0.16 -0.36 29.08
C VAL A 61 -1.20 -0.94 28.68
N VAL A 62 -1.51 -2.15 29.15
CA VAL A 62 -2.70 -2.92 28.73
C VAL A 62 -3.99 -2.12 28.90
N GLU A 63 -4.10 -1.34 29.97
CA GLU A 63 -5.27 -0.50 30.26
C GLU A 63 -5.51 0.58 29.18
N ASP A 64 -4.44 1.16 28.64
CA ASP A 64 -4.51 2.12 27.54
C ASP A 64 -4.85 1.43 26.21
N GLN A 65 -4.39 0.19 26.01
CA GLN A 65 -4.73 -0.61 24.82
C GLN A 65 -6.23 -0.91 24.78
N VAL A 66 -6.79 -1.40 25.90
CA VAL A 66 -8.22 -1.71 26.03
C VAL A 66 -9.10 -0.47 25.81
N TYR A 67 -8.66 0.69 26.28
CA TYR A 67 -9.40 1.92 26.06
C TYR A 67 -9.47 2.31 24.57
N LEU A 68 -8.36 2.15 23.83
CA LEU A 68 -8.31 2.46 22.40
C LEU A 68 -9.15 1.51 21.54
N GLU A 69 -9.27 0.25 21.95
CA GLU A 69 -10.17 -0.72 21.30
C GLU A 69 -11.65 -0.34 21.43
N ASN A 70 -12.00 0.43 22.46
CA ASN A 70 -13.35 0.90 22.74
C ASN A 70 -13.57 2.39 22.39
N TRP A 71 -12.58 3.07 21.80
CA TRP A 71 -12.69 4.49 21.47
C TRP A 71 -13.70 4.69 20.30
N PRO A 72 -14.79 5.45 20.48
CA PRO A 72 -15.84 5.55 19.48
C PRO A 72 -15.40 6.29 18.22
N ILE A 73 -15.81 5.76 17.05
CA ILE A 73 -15.50 6.23 15.68
C ILE A 73 -16.08 7.63 15.35
N THR A 74 -16.68 8.33 16.31
CA THR A 74 -17.47 9.57 16.08
C THR A 74 -16.68 10.87 15.93
N ASN A 75 -15.35 10.89 16.09
CA ASN A 75 -14.56 12.13 15.94
C ASN A 75 -14.07 12.38 14.50
N LYS A 76 -14.98 12.35 13.51
CA LYS A 76 -14.78 12.94 12.18
C LYS A 76 -15.61 14.22 12.07
N LEU A 77 -15.11 15.32 12.59
CA LEU A 77 -15.41 16.73 12.26
C LEU A 77 -14.27 17.49 12.97
N ASP A 78 -13.38 18.26 12.33
CA ASP A 78 -13.74 19.60 11.86
C ASP A 78 -12.63 20.29 11.01
N HIS A 79 -12.00 19.59 10.05
CA HIS A 79 -10.99 20.21 9.18
C HIS A 79 -11.27 20.04 7.68
N ALA A 80 -12.46 20.46 7.23
CA ALA A 80 -12.70 20.73 5.81
C ALA A 80 -13.87 21.69 5.59
N LYS A 81 -13.61 23.01 5.56
CA LYS A 81 -14.47 23.96 4.83
C LYS A 81 -13.61 24.98 4.08
N LYS A 82 -13.51 24.81 2.76
CA LYS A 82 -13.53 25.93 1.81
C LYS A 82 -14.51 25.56 0.67
N PRO A 83 -15.34 26.51 0.21
CA PRO A 83 -16.53 26.20 -0.57
C PRO A 83 -16.17 25.96 -2.05
N PHE A 84 -16.66 24.85 -2.60
CA PHE A 84 -16.62 24.58 -4.03
C PHE A 84 -17.88 25.18 -4.67
N ILE A 85 -17.68 26.04 -5.66
CA ILE A 85 -18.73 26.68 -6.46
C ILE A 85 -19.43 25.59 -7.29
N LYS A 86 -20.76 25.49 -7.16
CA LYS A 86 -21.60 24.60 -7.98
C LYS A 86 -21.50 24.98 -9.45
N LYS A 87 -21.12 24.03 -10.31
CA LYS A 87 -21.42 24.08 -11.74
C LYS A 87 -22.29 22.89 -12.14
N ASN A 88 -23.50 23.27 -12.50
CA ASN A 88 -24.58 22.63 -13.28
C ASN A 88 -24.53 21.12 -13.56
N GLU A 89 -25.55 20.46 -13.05
CA GLU A 89 -26.03 19.11 -13.34
C GLU A 89 -26.62 19.05 -14.76
N THR A 90 -25.83 18.80 -15.79
CA THR A 90 -26.38 18.33 -17.09
C THR A 90 -25.42 17.45 -17.91
N GLU A 91 -24.41 16.83 -17.30
CA GLU A 91 -23.53 15.85 -17.96
C GLU A 91 -23.30 14.58 -17.12
N ILE A 92 -24.32 14.13 -16.39
CA ILE A 92 -24.30 12.81 -15.74
C ILE A 92 -24.99 11.80 -16.66
N SER A 93 -24.32 11.46 -17.76
CA SER A 93 -24.65 10.27 -18.55
C SER A 93 -23.46 9.78 -19.38
N LEU A 94 -22.27 9.66 -18.80
CA LEU A 94 -21.21 8.79 -19.37
C LEU A 94 -20.05 8.46 -18.42
N CYS A 95 -20.27 8.26 -17.13
CA CYS A 95 -19.27 7.56 -16.31
C CYS A 95 -19.54 6.06 -16.36
N LYS A 96 -18.97 5.40 -17.38
CA LYS A 96 -18.78 3.95 -17.38
C LYS A 96 -18.19 3.53 -16.04
N ARG A 97 -18.88 2.63 -15.33
CA ARG A 97 -18.24 1.76 -14.34
C ARG A 97 -17.00 1.18 -15.01
N ILE A 98 -15.82 1.55 -14.53
CA ILE A 98 -14.62 0.76 -14.80
C ILE A 98 -14.86 -0.54 -14.05
N THR A 99 -15.39 -1.53 -14.76
CA THR A 99 -15.34 -2.91 -14.32
C THR A 99 -13.86 -3.24 -14.23
N VAL A 100 -13.35 -3.39 -13.00
CA VAL A 100 -12.19 -4.25 -12.79
C VAL A 100 -12.60 -5.55 -13.45
N ASP A 101 -11.82 -5.98 -14.44
CA ASP A 101 -11.99 -7.30 -15.03
C ASP A 101 -11.67 -8.31 -13.91
N ASP A 102 -12.72 -8.64 -13.16
CA ASP A 102 -12.73 -9.59 -12.06
C ASP A 102 -12.91 -11.01 -12.59
N SER A 103 -12.67 -11.23 -13.90
CA SER A 103 -12.42 -12.56 -14.41
C SER A 103 -11.12 -13.03 -13.76
N ASP A 104 -11.27 -13.72 -12.63
CA ASP A 104 -10.18 -14.43 -12.00
C ASP A 104 -9.50 -15.26 -13.08
N PRO A 105 -8.21 -15.03 -13.38
CA PRO A 105 -7.50 -15.94 -14.25
C PRO A 105 -7.65 -17.32 -13.62
N VAL A 106 -8.13 -18.28 -14.40
CA VAL A 106 -8.29 -19.69 -13.98
C VAL A 106 -7.04 -20.09 -13.18
N GLY A 107 -7.18 -20.30 -11.87
CA GLY A 107 -6.10 -20.83 -11.02
C GLY A 107 -5.54 -19.95 -9.90
N ASN A 108 -6.26 -18.93 -9.39
CA ASN A 108 -5.94 -18.33 -8.08
C ASN A 108 -5.85 -19.44 -7.03
N LEU A 109 -4.69 -19.58 -6.38
CA LEU A 109 -4.52 -20.52 -5.27
C LEU A 109 -5.17 -20.00 -3.99
N TYR A 110 -5.17 -18.68 -3.82
CA TYR A 110 -5.62 -18.00 -2.61
C TYR A 110 -6.80 -17.08 -2.87
N LYS A 111 -7.57 -16.82 -1.80
CA LYS A 111 -8.70 -15.91 -1.83
C LYS A 111 -8.23 -14.47 -1.62
N ARG A 112 -8.74 -13.55 -2.45
CA ARG A 112 -8.66 -12.10 -2.21
C ARG A 112 -9.60 -11.72 -1.07
N GLU A 113 -9.10 -10.96 -0.10
CA GLU A 113 -9.92 -10.44 1.00
C GLU A 113 -10.10 -8.92 0.90
N GLU A 114 -9.28 -8.14 1.60
CA GLU A 114 -9.35 -6.68 1.61
C GLU A 114 -8.50 -6.10 0.49
N LEU A 115 -9.09 -5.28 -0.38
CA LEU A 115 -8.33 -4.50 -1.36
C LEU A 115 -7.53 -3.41 -0.63
N ILE A 116 -6.21 -3.48 -0.73
CA ILE A 116 -5.28 -2.50 -0.13
C ILE A 116 -5.12 -1.29 -1.06
N VAL A 117 -4.90 -1.54 -2.34
CA VAL A 117 -4.74 -0.49 -3.35
C VAL A 117 -5.15 -1.01 -4.72
N SER A 118 -5.77 -0.14 -5.52
CA SER A 118 -5.92 -0.34 -6.96
C SER A 118 -5.53 0.95 -7.67
N THR A 119 -4.53 0.88 -8.54
CA THR A 119 -4.00 2.02 -9.28
C THR A 119 -4.01 1.72 -10.79
N PRO A 120 -4.96 2.31 -11.55
CA PRO A 120 -5.01 2.13 -12.99
C PRO A 120 -3.92 2.93 -13.73
N PHE A 121 -3.39 3.98 -13.12
CA PHE A 121 -2.50 5.00 -13.74
C PHE A 121 -3.15 5.71 -14.93
N ASN A 122 -4.39 6.18 -14.75
CA ASN A 122 -5.15 6.88 -15.80
C ASN A 122 -5.07 8.41 -15.74
N GLN A 123 -4.36 8.98 -14.76
CA GLN A 123 -4.18 10.43 -14.60
C GLN A 123 -2.77 10.82 -15.03
N PRO A 124 -2.58 11.57 -16.13
CA PRO A 124 -1.26 12.00 -16.57
C PRO A 124 -0.50 12.77 -15.49
N THR A 125 0.82 12.60 -15.46
CA THR A 125 1.70 13.34 -14.56
C THR A 125 2.88 13.92 -15.32
N PRO A 126 3.52 15.00 -14.83
CA PRO A 126 4.85 15.34 -15.30
C PRO A 126 5.84 14.21 -14.99
N LEU A 127 7.06 14.34 -15.52
CA LEU A 127 8.17 13.47 -15.16
C LEU A 127 8.60 13.75 -13.71
N ILE A 128 8.63 12.71 -12.89
CA ILE A 128 8.89 12.76 -11.44
C ILE A 128 10.14 11.93 -11.14
N TYR A 129 11.11 12.55 -10.47
CA TYR A 129 12.36 11.91 -10.03
C TYR A 129 12.35 11.58 -8.53
N LYS A 130 11.49 12.27 -7.77
CA LYS A 130 11.28 12.10 -6.34
C LYS A 130 9.95 12.73 -5.96
N GLY A 131 9.14 12.04 -5.16
CA GLY A 131 7.82 12.52 -4.77
C GLY A 131 6.77 11.42 -4.82
N LEU A 132 5.51 11.79 -5.02
CA LEU A 132 4.38 10.87 -5.14
C LEU A 132 3.84 10.86 -6.56
N ILE A 133 3.44 9.66 -7.02
CA ILE A 133 2.72 9.41 -8.27
C ILE A 133 1.58 8.43 -7.96
N ASN A 134 0.34 8.92 -7.94
CA ASN A 134 -0.83 8.13 -7.54
C ASN A 134 -0.65 7.41 -6.17
N ASP A 135 -0.13 8.12 -5.17
CA ASP A 135 0.22 7.61 -3.84
C ASP A 135 1.40 6.61 -3.77
N TRP A 136 2.01 6.28 -4.91
CA TRP A 136 3.28 5.58 -4.95
C TRP A 136 4.44 6.56 -4.78
N LYS A 137 5.40 6.21 -3.93
CA LYS A 137 6.60 7.01 -3.70
C LYS A 137 7.68 6.70 -4.73
N VAL A 138 8.07 7.69 -5.51
CA VAL A 138 9.24 7.63 -6.39
C VAL A 138 10.51 7.72 -5.54
N GLY A 139 11.31 6.66 -5.57
CA GLY A 139 12.59 6.56 -4.86
C GLY A 139 13.80 6.80 -5.74
N LYS A 140 13.83 6.19 -6.94
CA LYS A 140 14.94 6.23 -7.91
C LYS A 140 14.43 6.15 -9.34
N GLY A 141 15.21 6.67 -10.30
CA GLY A 141 14.82 6.73 -11.70
C GLY A 141 13.84 7.85 -12.02
N ALA A 142 13.31 7.84 -13.24
CA ALA A 142 12.35 8.80 -13.74
C ALA A 142 11.01 8.12 -14.01
N TRP A 143 9.92 8.69 -13.48
CA TRP A 143 8.59 8.09 -13.52
C TRP A 143 7.55 9.09 -14.00
N ARG A 144 6.61 8.64 -14.82
CA ARG A 144 5.48 9.47 -15.27
C ARG A 144 4.28 8.60 -15.62
N VAL A 145 3.08 9.16 -15.50
CA VAL A 145 1.90 8.61 -16.17
C VAL A 145 1.70 9.34 -17.48
N GLU A 146 1.64 8.58 -18.57
CA GLU A 146 1.41 9.08 -19.92
C GLU A 146 0.49 8.09 -20.64
N SER A 147 -0.52 8.58 -21.34
CA SER A 147 -1.45 7.73 -22.13
C SER A 147 -2.06 6.55 -21.33
N GLY A 148 -2.38 6.79 -20.05
CA GLY A 148 -3.03 5.81 -19.19
C GLY A 148 -2.12 4.68 -18.68
N VAL A 149 -0.80 4.87 -18.74
CA VAL A 149 0.17 3.88 -18.24
C VAL A 149 1.29 4.56 -17.46
N LEU A 150 1.80 3.86 -16.44
CA LEU A 150 2.97 4.29 -15.68
C LEU A 150 4.24 3.87 -16.44
N HIS A 151 5.05 4.85 -16.81
CA HIS A 151 6.40 4.65 -17.33
C HIS A 151 7.41 4.73 -16.19
N GLY A 152 8.38 3.80 -16.16
CA GLY A 152 9.45 3.78 -15.17
C GLY A 152 10.80 3.48 -15.79
N ASP A 153 11.70 4.46 -15.76
CA ASP A 153 13.00 4.42 -16.43
C ASP A 153 14.16 4.47 -15.41
N GLU A 154 15.15 3.59 -15.56
CA GLU A 154 16.44 3.70 -14.87
C GLU A 154 17.22 4.89 -15.43
N LEU A 155 17.82 5.67 -14.54
CA LEU A 155 18.79 6.70 -14.90
C LEU A 155 20.20 6.14 -14.73
N PRO A 156 21.07 6.19 -15.76
CA PRO A 156 22.44 5.70 -15.65
C PRO A 156 23.21 6.28 -14.46
N ASP A 157 23.02 7.57 -14.18
CA ASP A 157 23.69 8.31 -13.10
C ASP A 157 23.31 7.81 -11.70
N ASP A 158 22.14 7.20 -11.53
CA ASP A 158 21.71 6.63 -10.25
C ASP A 158 22.54 5.41 -9.85
N LYS A 159 23.23 4.77 -10.82
CA LYS A 159 23.97 3.50 -10.64
C LYS A 159 23.13 2.44 -9.91
N HIS A 160 21.82 2.51 -10.05
CA HIS A 160 20.83 1.70 -9.36
C HIS A 160 19.56 1.63 -10.21
N ALA A 161 18.89 0.48 -10.20
CA ALA A 161 17.60 0.31 -10.87
C ALA A 161 16.56 1.33 -10.36
N SER A 162 15.60 1.70 -11.22
CA SER A 162 14.52 2.58 -10.80
C SER A 162 13.68 1.93 -9.69
N SER A 163 13.01 2.74 -8.87
CA SER A 163 12.10 2.22 -7.85
C SER A 163 10.95 3.18 -7.57
N CYS A 164 9.74 2.67 -7.69
CA CYS A 164 8.50 3.32 -7.28
C CYS A 164 7.77 2.41 -6.28
N THR A 165 7.41 2.91 -5.11
CA THR A 165 7.01 2.06 -3.99
C THR A 165 5.70 2.46 -3.34
N PHE A 166 4.85 1.49 -3.04
CA PHE A 166 3.65 1.67 -2.23
C PHE A 166 3.89 1.17 -0.80
N ARG A 167 3.42 1.92 0.19
CA ARG A 167 3.49 1.52 1.60
C ARG A 167 2.20 0.82 1.99
N LEU A 168 2.33 -0.32 2.66
CA LEU A 168 1.21 -1.10 3.16
C LEU A 168 1.62 -1.85 4.43
N GLU A 169 0.68 -2.57 5.03
CA GLU A 169 0.95 -3.46 6.16
C GLU A 169 0.16 -4.76 5.99
N ALA A 170 0.84 -5.82 5.55
CA ALA A 170 0.24 -7.15 5.39
C ALA A 170 1.31 -8.25 5.40
N THR A 171 1.00 -9.42 5.94
CA THR A 171 1.84 -10.62 5.81
C THR A 171 1.58 -11.29 4.48
N ASP A 172 0.31 -11.53 4.18
CA ASP A 172 -0.14 -12.32 3.05
C ASP A 172 -0.82 -11.44 2.01
N LEU A 173 -0.43 -11.61 0.75
CA LEU A 173 -0.73 -10.67 -0.33
C LEU A 173 -1.05 -11.39 -1.63
N ILE A 174 -2.05 -10.86 -2.34
CA ILE A 174 -2.23 -11.09 -3.78
C ILE A 174 -1.91 -9.78 -4.48
N ILE A 175 -1.05 -9.82 -5.50
CA ILE A 175 -0.72 -8.68 -6.36
C ILE A 175 -1.10 -9.06 -7.78
N GLN A 176 -1.98 -8.28 -8.40
CA GLN A 176 -2.30 -8.39 -9.83
C GLN A 176 -1.81 -7.13 -10.53
N ALA A 177 -1.16 -7.28 -11.67
CA ALA A 177 -0.70 -6.15 -12.46
C ALA A 177 -0.64 -6.50 -13.95
N GLN A 178 -0.60 -5.46 -14.77
CA GLN A 178 -0.17 -5.56 -16.15
C GLN A 178 1.14 -4.81 -16.35
N PHE A 179 2.05 -5.39 -17.13
CA PHE A 179 3.30 -4.73 -17.50
C PHE A 179 3.68 -5.00 -18.95
N LYS A 180 4.56 -4.15 -19.48
CA LYS A 180 5.23 -4.33 -20.77
C LYS A 180 6.70 -3.98 -20.58
N LEU A 181 7.61 -4.82 -21.09
CA LEU A 181 9.05 -4.63 -20.90
C LEU A 181 9.58 -3.49 -21.78
N GLY A 182 9.10 -3.38 -23.02
CA GLY A 182 9.65 -2.47 -24.02
C GLY A 182 11.14 -2.73 -24.22
N THR A 183 11.96 -1.69 -24.10
CA THR A 183 13.42 -1.79 -24.19
C THR A 183 14.11 -2.12 -22.85
N ALA A 184 13.35 -2.33 -21.78
CA ALA A 184 13.92 -2.56 -20.46
C ALA A 184 14.58 -3.94 -20.39
N LYS A 185 15.66 -4.04 -19.62
CA LYS A 185 16.36 -5.31 -19.40
C LYS A 185 15.54 -6.27 -18.55
N LEU A 186 14.83 -5.71 -17.56
CA LEU A 186 13.88 -6.44 -16.72
C LEU A 186 12.93 -5.48 -16.00
N VAL A 187 11.82 -6.04 -15.52
CA VAL A 187 10.99 -5.46 -14.45
C VAL A 187 11.03 -6.35 -13.21
N SER A 188 10.73 -5.78 -12.06
CA SER A 188 10.63 -6.53 -10.80
C SER A 188 9.56 -5.98 -9.87
N PHE A 189 8.90 -6.91 -9.19
CA PHE A 189 7.94 -6.67 -8.11
C PHE A 189 8.59 -7.12 -6.80
N GLY A 190 8.96 -6.15 -5.96
CA GLY A 190 9.70 -6.40 -4.73
C GLY A 190 8.87 -6.19 -3.47
N CYS A 191 9.11 -7.04 -2.48
CA CYS A 191 8.57 -6.93 -1.13
C CYS A 191 9.71 -6.55 -0.17
N ARG A 192 9.46 -5.56 0.68
CA ARG A 192 10.32 -5.25 1.85
C ARG A 192 9.48 -5.27 3.11
N ASP A 193 10.07 -5.68 4.22
CA ASP A 193 9.51 -5.45 5.54
C ASP A 193 9.66 -3.95 5.94
N ASN A 194 8.95 -3.57 6.99
CA ASN A 194 9.11 -2.31 7.72
C ASN A 194 9.65 -2.51 9.14
N VAL A 195 10.10 -3.73 9.46
CA VAL A 195 10.63 -4.10 10.77
C VAL A 195 12.15 -3.94 10.74
N PRO A 196 12.74 -3.06 11.56
CA PRO A 196 14.19 -2.93 11.63
C PRO A 196 14.88 -4.24 12.07
N PRO A 197 16.00 -4.64 11.42
CA PRO A 197 16.59 -4.02 10.24
C PRO A 197 15.72 -4.31 9.01
N ASN A 198 15.42 -3.28 8.19
CA ASN A 198 14.58 -3.49 7.02
C ASN A 198 15.27 -4.42 6.01
N LEU A 199 14.64 -5.52 5.59
CA LEU A 199 15.18 -6.49 4.64
C LEU A 199 14.29 -6.62 3.40
N HIS A 200 14.92 -7.00 2.30
CA HIS A 200 14.24 -7.45 1.10
C HIS A 200 13.74 -8.88 1.31
N LEU A 201 12.43 -9.05 1.48
CA LEU A 201 11.83 -10.35 1.76
C LEU A 201 11.79 -11.24 0.52
N ALA A 202 11.33 -10.68 -0.59
CA ALA A 202 11.12 -11.42 -1.83
C ALA A 202 11.09 -10.47 -3.02
N ARG A 203 11.51 -10.96 -4.18
CA ARG A 203 11.34 -10.26 -5.44
C ARG A 203 11.00 -11.24 -6.54
N THR A 204 9.97 -10.90 -7.30
CA THR A 204 9.76 -11.46 -8.64
C THR A 204 10.50 -10.61 -9.64
N PHE A 205 11.17 -11.25 -10.59
CA PHE A 205 11.80 -10.60 -11.72
C PHE A 205 11.32 -11.24 -13.01
N VAL A 206 11.18 -10.41 -14.05
CA VAL A 206 10.86 -10.83 -15.41
C VAL A 206 11.80 -10.14 -16.38
N SER A 207 12.49 -10.92 -17.21
CA SER A 207 13.29 -10.50 -18.36
C SER A 207 12.69 -11.08 -19.65
N PRO A 208 13.18 -10.69 -20.85
CA PRO A 208 12.72 -11.30 -22.10
C PRO A 208 12.93 -12.81 -22.20
N ASP A 209 13.82 -13.39 -21.39
CA ASP A 209 14.23 -14.80 -21.45
C ASP A 209 13.96 -15.60 -20.17
N SER A 210 13.44 -14.97 -19.10
CA SER A 210 13.23 -15.66 -17.83
C SER A 210 12.30 -14.97 -16.84
N ILE A 211 11.77 -15.79 -15.94
CA ILE A 211 11.05 -15.39 -14.73
C ILE A 211 11.80 -16.01 -13.54
N TRP A 212 12.03 -15.27 -12.46
CA TRP A 212 12.65 -15.84 -11.26
C TRP A 212 12.17 -15.19 -9.98
N ILE A 213 12.22 -15.97 -8.89
CA ILE A 213 11.98 -15.50 -7.53
C ILE A 213 13.33 -15.50 -6.80
N GLN A 214 13.60 -14.42 -6.09
CA GLN A 214 14.86 -14.21 -5.39
C GLN A 214 14.63 -13.60 -4.00
N THR A 215 15.47 -14.01 -3.05
CA THR A 215 15.60 -13.39 -1.74
C THR A 215 16.90 -12.58 -1.67
N MET A 216 16.96 -11.69 -0.69
CA MET A 216 18.11 -10.81 -0.50
C MET A 216 18.39 -10.65 0.99
N SER A 217 19.67 -10.73 1.38
CA SER A 217 20.08 -10.75 2.79
C SER A 217 19.97 -9.38 3.50
N GLY A 218 19.52 -8.33 2.83
CA GLY A 218 19.54 -6.96 3.34
C GLY A 218 19.09 -5.91 2.33
N ILE A 219 19.39 -4.63 2.63
CA ILE A 219 19.12 -3.47 1.75
C ILE A 219 20.38 -2.62 1.47
N ALA A 220 21.54 -3.03 1.99
CA ALA A 220 22.81 -2.32 1.87
C ALA A 220 23.62 -2.79 0.64
N LYS A 221 24.78 -2.16 0.38
CA LYS A 221 25.70 -2.58 -0.71
C LYS A 221 26.23 -4.01 -0.54
N THR A 222 26.29 -4.50 0.70
CA THR A 222 26.73 -5.86 1.04
C THR A 222 25.61 -6.91 0.90
N THR A 223 24.43 -6.51 0.42
CA THR A 223 23.29 -7.42 0.26
C THR A 223 23.63 -8.53 -0.70
N LYS A 224 23.56 -9.77 -0.21
CA LYS A 224 23.68 -10.97 -1.04
C LYS A 224 22.33 -11.30 -1.63
N SER A 225 22.36 -11.74 -2.88
CA SER A 225 21.18 -12.13 -3.65
C SER A 225 21.18 -13.64 -3.85
N GLN A 226 20.06 -14.31 -3.60
CA GLN A 226 19.91 -15.73 -3.85
C GLN A 226 18.65 -15.97 -4.69
N LYS A 227 18.84 -16.45 -5.91
CA LYS A 227 17.72 -16.95 -6.72
C LYS A 227 17.25 -18.26 -6.09
N LEU A 228 15.97 -18.33 -5.72
CA LEU A 228 15.38 -19.55 -5.18
C LEU A 228 14.93 -20.49 -6.30
N VAL A 229 14.39 -19.91 -7.37
CA VAL A 229 13.91 -20.63 -8.56
C VAL A 229 14.10 -19.73 -9.77
N THR A 230 14.38 -20.31 -10.92
CA THR A 230 14.40 -19.62 -12.21
C THR A 230 13.70 -20.48 -13.24
N HIS A 231 12.80 -19.88 -13.98
CA HIS A 231 12.08 -20.49 -15.10
C HIS A 231 12.50 -19.78 -16.38
N LYS A 232 13.03 -20.53 -17.35
CA LYS A 232 13.37 -19.98 -18.67
C LYS A 232 12.11 -19.93 -19.52
N ALA A 233 11.80 -18.75 -20.05
CA ALA A 233 10.61 -18.50 -20.84
C ALA A 233 10.87 -17.33 -21.77
N LEU A 234 10.39 -17.42 -23.02
CA LEU A 234 10.44 -16.30 -23.95
C LEU A 234 9.25 -15.39 -23.67
N ILE A 235 9.54 -14.19 -23.18
CA ILE A 235 8.55 -13.17 -22.87
C ILE A 235 8.68 -12.07 -23.92
N ASP A 236 7.65 -11.89 -24.75
CA ASP A 236 7.65 -10.85 -25.78
C ASP A 236 7.73 -9.47 -25.12
N PRO A 237 8.83 -8.70 -25.31
CA PRO A 237 8.98 -7.42 -24.65
C PRO A 237 7.97 -6.37 -25.11
N ASN A 238 7.36 -6.55 -26.28
CA ASN A 238 6.46 -5.56 -26.88
C ASN A 238 4.98 -5.80 -26.57
N SER A 239 4.64 -6.91 -25.93
CA SER A 239 3.28 -7.25 -25.54
C SER A 239 2.97 -6.84 -24.10
N TRP A 240 1.67 -6.61 -23.82
CA TRP A 240 1.18 -6.48 -22.45
C TRP A 240 1.05 -7.86 -21.82
N HIS A 241 1.62 -8.03 -20.63
CA HIS A 241 1.56 -9.27 -19.86
C HIS A 241 0.76 -9.07 -18.59
N HIS A 242 -0.02 -10.09 -18.22
CA HIS A 242 -0.75 -10.14 -16.96
C HIS A 242 0.06 -10.98 -15.97
N ILE A 243 0.36 -10.40 -14.81
CA ILE A 243 1.04 -11.10 -13.74
C ILE A 243 0.16 -11.15 -12.50
N LEU A 244 0.10 -12.34 -11.90
CA LEU A 244 -0.47 -12.58 -10.59
C LEU A 244 0.65 -13.09 -9.67
N ILE A 245 0.81 -12.44 -8.52
CA ILE A 245 1.74 -12.85 -7.48
C ILE A 245 0.95 -13.14 -6.23
N GLU A 246 1.11 -14.34 -5.71
CA GLU A 246 0.38 -14.88 -4.57
C GLU A 246 1.38 -15.24 -3.48
N ILE A 247 1.28 -14.60 -2.32
CA ILE A 247 2.18 -14.79 -1.19
C ILE A 247 1.33 -15.11 0.04
N LEU A 248 1.43 -16.33 0.54
CA LEU A 248 0.73 -16.77 1.75
C LEU A 248 1.67 -17.61 2.61
N GLY A 249 1.91 -17.17 3.84
CA GLY A 249 2.89 -17.74 4.75
C GLY A 249 4.26 -17.88 4.08
N GLY A 250 4.83 -19.08 4.13
CA GLY A 250 6.13 -19.38 3.52
C GLY A 250 6.09 -19.62 2.00
N HIS A 251 4.95 -19.47 1.33
CA HIS A 251 4.77 -19.78 -0.09
C HIS A 251 4.66 -18.53 -0.96
N TYR A 252 5.35 -18.54 -2.10
CA TYR A 252 5.35 -17.46 -3.09
C TYR A 252 5.16 -18.06 -4.47
N ARG A 253 4.04 -17.73 -5.12
CA ARG A 253 3.68 -18.19 -6.46
C ARG A 253 3.54 -17.00 -7.40
N VAL A 254 4.06 -17.15 -8.62
CA VAL A 254 3.93 -16.19 -9.71
C VAL A 254 3.27 -16.90 -10.89
N THR A 255 2.23 -16.30 -11.43
CA THR A 255 1.59 -16.72 -12.67
C THR A 255 1.75 -15.61 -13.71
N LEU A 256 2.34 -15.94 -14.87
CA LEU A 256 2.56 -15.04 -16.00
C LEU A 256 2.14 -15.74 -17.30
N GLY A 257 0.94 -15.43 -17.79
CA GLY A 257 0.33 -16.22 -18.87
C GLY A 257 0.24 -17.70 -18.48
N ASN A 258 0.89 -18.57 -19.27
CA ASN A 258 0.93 -20.02 -19.00
C ASN A 258 2.12 -20.45 -18.13
N HIS A 259 2.92 -19.50 -17.62
CA HIS A 259 4.07 -19.80 -16.79
C HIS A 259 3.70 -19.70 -15.31
N ILE A 260 4.03 -20.73 -14.55
CA ILE A 260 3.90 -20.75 -13.10
C ILE A 260 5.30 -20.94 -12.51
N VAL A 261 5.67 -20.08 -11.55
CA VAL A 261 6.95 -20.12 -10.84
C VAL A 261 6.68 -20.04 -9.35
N GLU A 262 7.19 -21.02 -8.59
CA GLU A 262 6.91 -21.14 -7.17
C GLU A 262 8.19 -21.28 -6.36
N ALA A 263 8.18 -20.68 -5.17
CA ALA A 263 9.25 -20.81 -4.20
C ALA A 263 8.70 -20.88 -2.78
N ARG A 264 9.47 -21.51 -1.89
CA ARG A 264 9.22 -21.50 -0.46
C ARG A 264 10.41 -20.88 0.27
N HIS A 265 10.11 -20.03 1.25
CA HIS A 265 11.12 -19.44 2.11
C HIS A 265 10.48 -19.02 3.43
N GLU A 266 11.17 -19.26 4.56
CA GLU A 266 10.62 -18.99 5.89
C GLU A 266 10.23 -17.52 6.09
N ARG A 267 11.04 -16.60 5.53
CA ARG A 267 10.80 -15.14 5.58
C ARG A 267 9.68 -14.60 4.69
N PHE A 268 9.06 -15.43 3.85
CA PHE A 268 7.91 -14.95 3.07
C PHE A 268 6.69 -14.66 3.95
N LYS A 269 6.64 -15.24 5.17
CA LYS A 269 5.60 -14.98 6.16
C LYS A 269 5.77 -13.67 6.93
N ASP A 270 6.96 -13.05 6.84
CA ASP A 270 7.26 -11.81 7.54
C ASP A 270 6.31 -10.69 7.07
N ALA A 271 6.07 -9.69 7.90
CA ALA A 271 5.21 -8.56 7.54
C ALA A 271 5.84 -7.72 6.41
N LYS A 272 5.04 -7.40 5.39
CA LYS A 272 5.43 -6.57 4.24
C LYS A 272 5.01 -5.15 4.56
N GLY A 273 5.98 -4.24 4.50
CA GLY A 273 5.79 -2.81 4.69
C GLY A 273 5.75 -2.03 3.37
N ILE A 274 6.37 -2.59 2.32
CA ILE A 274 6.53 -1.93 1.03
C ILE A 274 6.41 -2.93 -0.11
N ILE A 275 5.66 -2.55 -1.14
CA ILE A 275 5.72 -3.13 -2.48
C ILE A 275 6.44 -2.16 -3.41
N ALA A 276 7.37 -2.67 -4.20
CA ALA A 276 8.20 -1.89 -5.11
C ALA A 276 8.03 -2.37 -6.55
N LEU A 277 7.76 -1.42 -7.45
CA LEU A 277 7.94 -1.56 -8.90
C LEU A 277 9.34 -1.11 -9.24
N ILE A 278 10.08 -1.94 -9.97
CA ILE A 278 11.50 -1.73 -10.25
C ILE A 278 11.73 -1.99 -11.74
N THR A 279 12.46 -1.08 -12.40
CA THR A 279 12.93 -1.27 -13.78
C THR A 279 14.45 -1.24 -13.82
N LYS A 280 15.05 -2.16 -14.58
CA LYS A 280 16.45 -2.03 -15.02
C LYS A 280 16.44 -1.69 -16.52
N GLY A 281 17.15 -0.64 -16.91
CA GLY A 281 17.03 -0.04 -18.24
C GLY A 281 15.80 0.88 -18.35
N THR A 282 15.39 1.16 -19.59
CA THR A 282 14.35 2.13 -19.92
C THR A 282 13.26 1.49 -20.78
N GLY A 283 12.06 2.08 -20.80
CA GLY A 283 10.95 1.67 -21.66
C GLY A 283 9.94 0.71 -21.02
N ALA A 284 10.09 0.36 -19.74
CA ALA A 284 9.10 -0.44 -19.04
C ALA A 284 7.85 0.36 -18.72
N GLN A 285 6.70 -0.32 -18.82
CA GLN A 285 5.39 0.26 -18.57
C GLN A 285 4.59 -0.65 -17.62
N PHE A 286 3.77 -0.03 -16.78
CA PHE A 286 2.87 -0.72 -15.84
C PHE A 286 1.48 -0.11 -15.91
N LYS A 287 0.43 -0.91 -15.68
CA LYS A 287 -0.94 -0.43 -15.50
C LYS A 287 -1.77 -1.41 -14.68
N ASN A 288 -2.91 -0.94 -14.18
CA ASN A 288 -3.92 -1.76 -13.50
C ASN A 288 -3.34 -2.61 -12.36
N ILE A 289 -2.57 -1.98 -11.48
CA ILE A 289 -1.96 -2.67 -10.33
C ILE A 289 -2.97 -2.71 -9.21
N SER A 290 -3.23 -3.89 -8.68
CA SER A 290 -4.09 -4.08 -7.52
C SER A 290 -3.41 -5.01 -6.52
N ILE A 291 -3.55 -4.69 -5.23
CA ILE A 291 -2.97 -5.45 -4.13
C ILE A 291 -4.08 -5.72 -3.12
N TRP A 292 -4.21 -6.98 -2.70
CA TRP A 292 -5.15 -7.43 -1.69
C TRP A 292 -4.43 -8.14 -0.56
N ARG A 293 -5.05 -8.17 0.63
CA ARG A 293 -4.77 -9.21 1.61
C ARG A 293 -5.17 -10.58 1.04
N ALA A 294 -4.37 -11.59 1.33
CA ALA A 294 -4.63 -12.98 0.91
C ALA A 294 -5.06 -13.85 2.08
N LYS A 295 -5.87 -14.87 1.80
CA LYS A 295 -6.16 -15.98 2.71
C LYS A 295 -6.32 -17.29 1.96
N GLU A 296 -6.32 -18.41 2.69
CA GLU A 296 -6.57 -19.72 2.09
C GLU A 296 -7.96 -19.78 1.41
N ASN A 297 -8.02 -20.49 0.28
CA ASN A 297 -9.29 -20.93 -0.31
C ASN A 297 -9.75 -22.16 0.50
N LEU A 298 -10.66 -21.95 1.44
CA LEU A 298 -11.38 -23.04 2.14
C LEU A 298 -12.45 -23.65 1.22
#